data_AF-A0A1F5T6F9-F1
#
_entry.id   AF-A0A1F5T6F9-F1
#
_cell.length_a   1.000
_cell.length_b   1.000
_cell.length_c   1.000
_cell.angle_alpha   90.00
_cell.angle_beta   90.00
_cell.angle_gamma   90.00
#
_symmetry.space_group_name_H-M   'P 1'
#
loop_
_entity.id
_entity.type
_entity.pdbx_description
1 polymer ?
#
loop_
_entity_poly.entity_id
_entity_poly.type
_entity_poly.pdbx_seq_one_letter_code
_entity_poly.pdbx_strand_id
1 'polypeptide(L)'
;MIELLSKTNRISQRGLIWSFLVIWALGVAIFWPGEEPAKVNTLLVVGIVFVLAYLIIAYAAKSKIITSKIYWMVAFLVMMTLVAIVLQFVLTVSDIGHRDIDGFDPIRYDYDAKAAVESGLDFTAAKGSYNFLGVIYYIAGIYWMFGISTFYVSLFNLLFVLVGFLAVTKILIDQTGEVRPWQKMAWGMLIPSVLYYAALPSKDILAMSLIALILCLVSILLRKRSLKLFLFLAISCTGLIMIRASALIIVAIVSTFIIFSVKKNKRLVLYALILLVVVSLLAVQCAPVITKLLGGTPFSVSKLFSLQPKIKMAEELSATGSLNLLFMPRTYVQVALFMPIRALFFLISPFPNVWIWGGLAKIRFDVLSLWLILFFAPALIAATISKNIRRLKVYNFIVIPFWLMIFTIATALFIIHERYRLMLTPFWLATVLIAYRYGKPNRYLMPSLSFILAGLITYVILKLVV
;
A
#
# COMPACT_ATOMS: atom_id res chain seq x y z
N MET A 1 18.49 9.20 -34.14
CA MET A 1 18.52 9.44 -32.67
C MET A 1 19.23 8.33 -31.90
N ILE A 2 18.91 7.04 -32.13
CA ILE A 2 19.64 5.89 -31.54
C ILE A 2 21.11 5.83 -32.02
N GLU A 3 21.38 6.25 -33.26
CA GLU A 3 22.72 6.24 -33.85
C GLU A 3 23.60 7.44 -33.43
N LEU A 4 22.99 8.59 -33.14
CA LEU A 4 23.66 9.77 -32.57
C LEU A 4 24.08 9.56 -31.10
N LEU A 5 23.41 8.65 -30.41
CA LEU A 5 23.74 8.26 -29.05
C LEU A 5 24.91 7.26 -28.99
N SER A 6 25.38 6.65 -30.09
CA SER A 6 26.46 5.66 -30.03
C SER A 6 27.87 6.27 -29.96
N LYS A 7 28.04 7.52 -30.43
CA LYS A 7 29.34 8.22 -30.52
C LYS A 7 29.63 9.19 -29.37
N THR A 8 28.67 9.42 -28.49
CA THR A 8 28.81 10.37 -27.38
C THR A 8 29.51 9.73 -26.19
N ASN A 9 30.54 10.39 -25.67
CA ASN A 9 31.29 9.99 -24.48
C ASN A 9 30.31 9.62 -23.33
N ARG A 10 30.52 8.51 -22.59
CA ARG A 10 29.55 7.97 -21.60
C ARG A 10 29.05 9.01 -20.57
N ILE A 11 29.85 10.05 -20.32
CA ILE A 11 29.49 11.18 -19.44
C ILE A 11 28.43 12.08 -20.11
N SER A 12 28.58 12.40 -21.39
CA SER A 12 27.60 13.20 -22.15
C SER A 12 26.26 12.49 -22.32
N GLN A 13 26.25 11.17 -22.54
CA GLN A 13 25.02 10.37 -22.59
C GLN A 13 24.25 10.40 -21.25
N ARG A 14 24.98 10.32 -20.12
CA ARG A 14 24.37 10.41 -18.80
C ARG A 14 23.79 11.79 -18.54
N GLY A 15 24.52 12.85 -18.92
CA GLY A 15 24.04 14.23 -18.85
C GLY A 15 22.73 14.41 -19.61
N LEU A 16 22.69 13.97 -20.87
CA LEU A 16 21.50 14.04 -21.72
C LEU A 16 20.30 13.30 -21.13
N ILE A 17 20.51 12.09 -20.60
CA ILE A 17 19.44 11.33 -19.94
C ILE A 17 18.91 12.09 -18.72
N TRP A 18 19.79 12.65 -17.88
CA TRP A 18 19.34 13.41 -16.71
C TRP A 18 18.59 14.69 -17.10
N SER A 19 19.06 15.43 -18.10
CA SER A 19 18.35 16.59 -18.64
C SER A 19 16.96 16.20 -19.15
N PHE A 20 16.85 15.10 -19.89
CA PHE A 20 15.55 14.59 -20.35
C PHE A 20 14.61 14.22 -19.19
N LEU A 21 15.13 13.55 -18.15
CA LEU A 21 14.34 13.17 -16.98
C LEU A 21 13.82 14.40 -16.21
N VAL A 22 14.64 15.45 -16.10
CA VAL A 22 14.24 16.73 -15.50
C VAL A 22 13.19 17.43 -16.36
N ILE A 23 13.40 17.52 -17.68
CA ILE A 23 12.44 18.12 -18.61
C ILE A 23 11.11 17.36 -18.57
N TRP A 24 11.13 16.03 -18.49
CA TRP A 24 9.91 15.24 -18.33
C TRP A 24 9.19 15.62 -17.03
N ALA A 25 9.90 15.64 -15.90
CA ALA A 25 9.30 16.00 -14.63
C ALA A 25 8.65 17.39 -14.66
N LEU A 26 9.37 18.39 -15.18
CA LEU A 26 8.84 19.75 -15.35
C LEU A 26 7.69 19.80 -16.36
N GLY A 27 7.72 18.99 -17.42
CA GLY A 27 6.63 18.88 -18.38
C GLY A 27 5.31 18.46 -17.71
N VAL A 28 5.36 17.50 -16.78
CA VAL A 28 4.17 17.10 -16.00
C VAL A 28 3.60 18.29 -15.21
N ALA A 29 4.46 19.11 -14.61
CA ALA A 29 4.04 20.32 -13.90
C ALA A 29 3.44 21.38 -14.83
N ILE A 30 4.08 21.61 -15.99
CA ILE A 30 3.67 22.62 -16.98
C ILE A 30 2.29 22.27 -17.57
N PHE A 31 2.04 21.00 -17.88
CA PHE A 31 0.78 20.56 -18.47
C PHE A 31 -0.30 20.21 -17.43
N TRP A 32 -0.02 20.36 -16.13
CA TRP A 32 -1.03 20.18 -15.09
C TRP A 32 -2.06 21.33 -15.10
N PRO A 33 -3.36 21.06 -15.33
CA PRO A 33 -4.38 22.10 -15.50
C PRO A 33 -5.04 22.56 -14.18
N GLY A 34 -4.84 21.83 -13.07
CA GLY A 34 -5.37 22.19 -11.75
C GLY A 34 -4.46 23.20 -11.04
N GLU A 35 -4.62 24.47 -11.36
CA GLU A 35 -3.67 25.55 -11.02
C GLU A 35 -3.93 26.26 -9.68
N GLU A 36 -4.06 25.53 -8.57
CA GLU A 36 -4.08 26.16 -7.24
C GLU A 36 -2.88 25.72 -6.38
N PRO A 37 -2.20 26.66 -5.66
CA PRO A 37 -2.39 28.12 -5.65
C PRO A 37 -1.62 28.88 -6.76
N ALA A 38 -0.54 28.32 -7.33
CA ALA A 38 0.24 28.96 -8.41
C ALA A 38 1.11 27.95 -9.17
N LYS A 39 1.36 28.20 -10.47
CA LYS A 39 2.22 27.33 -11.31
C LYS A 39 3.65 27.20 -10.78
N VAL A 40 4.17 28.27 -10.18
CA VAL A 40 5.50 28.29 -9.55
C VAL A 40 5.57 27.30 -8.38
N ASN A 41 4.52 27.23 -7.55
CA ASN A 41 4.45 26.26 -6.46
C ASN A 41 4.41 24.83 -7.00
N THR A 42 3.64 24.58 -8.06
CA THR A 42 3.59 23.27 -8.72
C THR A 42 4.95 22.85 -9.25
N LEU A 43 5.69 23.76 -9.91
CA LEU A 43 7.05 23.51 -10.38
C LEU A 43 8.01 23.23 -9.21
N LEU A 44 7.91 23.99 -8.13
CA LEU A 44 8.72 23.83 -6.92
C LEU A 44 8.45 22.47 -6.26
N VAL A 45 7.20 22.08 -6.06
CA VAL A 45 6.82 20.80 -5.43
C VAL A 45 7.27 19.62 -6.29
N VAL A 46 7.05 19.68 -7.61
CA VAL A 46 7.53 18.63 -8.53
C VAL A 46 9.06 18.55 -8.50
N GLY A 47 9.76 19.69 -8.47
CA GLY A 47 11.21 19.74 -8.32
C GLY A 47 11.70 19.10 -7.02
N ILE A 48 11.08 19.44 -5.89
CA ILE A 48 11.39 18.85 -4.57
C ILE A 48 11.18 17.34 -4.60
N VAL A 49 10.02 16.87 -5.07
CA VAL A 49 9.68 15.45 -5.12
C VAL A 49 10.63 14.68 -6.04
N PHE A 50 10.98 15.25 -7.20
CA PHE A 50 11.97 14.66 -8.10
C PHE A 50 13.34 14.54 -7.45
N VAL A 51 13.82 15.59 -6.77
CA VAL A 51 15.10 15.59 -6.06
C VAL A 51 15.08 14.55 -4.94
N LEU A 52 14.02 14.49 -4.13
CA LEU A 52 13.88 13.50 -3.06
C LEU A 52 13.87 12.07 -3.62
N ALA A 53 13.13 11.81 -4.69
CA ALA A 53 13.12 10.52 -5.37
C ALA A 53 14.52 10.13 -5.87
N TYR A 54 15.24 11.10 -6.47
CA TYR A 54 16.62 10.90 -6.91
C TYR A 54 17.55 10.54 -5.75
N LEU A 55 17.45 11.25 -4.63
CA LEU A 55 18.26 10.99 -3.44
C LEU A 55 17.97 9.59 -2.87
N ILE A 56 16.70 9.19 -2.80
CA ILE A 56 16.28 7.85 -2.35
C ILE A 56 16.86 6.78 -3.28
N ILE A 57 16.73 6.94 -4.60
CA ILE A 57 17.25 6.01 -5.61
C ILE A 57 18.79 5.95 -5.58
N ALA A 58 19.45 7.10 -5.43
CA ALA A 58 20.91 7.18 -5.32
C ALA A 58 21.42 6.48 -4.07
N TYR A 59 20.74 6.67 -2.93
CA TYR A 59 21.04 5.97 -1.69
C TYR A 59 20.81 4.46 -1.81
N ALA A 60 19.71 4.03 -2.45
CA ALA A 60 19.43 2.63 -2.73
C ALA A 60 20.52 1.99 -3.60
N ALA A 61 21.03 2.70 -4.61
CA ALA A 61 22.13 2.23 -5.45
C ALA A 61 23.44 2.12 -4.65
N LYS A 62 23.78 3.14 -3.85
CA LYS A 62 24.95 3.11 -2.96
C LYS A 62 24.89 1.94 -1.98
N SER A 63 23.69 1.64 -1.49
CA SER A 63 23.41 0.53 -0.58
C SER A 63 23.29 -0.84 -1.28
N LYS A 64 23.59 -0.92 -2.58
CA LYS A 64 23.52 -2.13 -3.42
C LYS A 64 22.13 -2.79 -3.45
N ILE A 65 21.07 -2.01 -3.26
CA ILE A 65 19.67 -2.44 -3.38
C ILE A 65 19.23 -2.44 -4.84
N ILE A 66 19.78 -1.53 -5.63
CA ILE A 66 19.47 -1.42 -7.06
C ILE A 66 20.74 -1.46 -7.90
N THR A 67 20.63 -1.98 -9.13
CA THR A 67 21.76 -2.02 -10.07
C THR A 67 21.78 -0.80 -11.00
N SER A 68 20.61 -0.26 -11.36
CA SER A 68 20.49 0.85 -12.30
C SER A 68 19.60 1.95 -11.73
N LYS A 69 20.21 3.12 -11.45
CA LYS A 69 19.48 4.32 -11.01
C LYS A 69 18.48 4.80 -12.08
N ILE A 70 18.91 4.77 -13.35
CA ILE A 70 18.09 5.23 -14.48
C ILE A 70 16.83 4.37 -14.61
N TYR A 71 16.95 3.05 -14.47
CA TYR A 71 15.80 2.14 -14.58
C TYR A 71 14.69 2.46 -13.56
N TRP A 72 15.08 2.68 -12.30
CA TRP A 72 14.13 3.06 -11.24
C TRP A 72 13.58 4.47 -11.43
N MET A 73 14.41 5.40 -11.90
CA MET A 73 13.96 6.77 -12.16
C MET A 73 12.96 6.83 -13.31
N VAL A 74 13.17 6.05 -14.39
CA VAL A 74 12.22 5.94 -15.49
C VAL A 74 10.88 5.37 -14.99
N ALA A 75 10.91 4.28 -14.21
CA ALA A 75 9.68 3.72 -13.63
C ALA A 75 8.95 4.74 -12.73
N PHE A 76 9.70 5.53 -11.95
CA PHE A 76 9.15 6.59 -11.11
C PHE A 76 8.50 7.73 -11.93
N LEU A 77 9.13 8.19 -13.01
CA LEU A 77 8.55 9.23 -13.87
C LEU A 77 7.34 8.75 -14.67
N VAL A 78 7.35 7.50 -15.13
CA VAL A 78 6.17 6.88 -15.74
C VAL A 78 5.03 6.85 -14.72
N MET A 79 5.31 6.43 -13.48
CA MET A 79 4.32 6.46 -12.40
C MET A 79 3.79 7.88 -12.16
N MET A 80 4.67 8.88 -12.06
CA MET A 80 4.27 10.27 -11.85
C MET A 80 3.36 10.80 -12.97
N THR A 81 3.68 10.48 -14.21
CA THR A 81 2.86 10.85 -15.38
C THR A 81 1.49 10.19 -15.33
N LEU A 82 1.46 8.88 -15.07
CA LEU A 82 0.21 8.14 -14.97
C LEU A 82 -0.63 8.61 -13.78
N VAL A 83 -0.02 8.93 -12.64
CA VAL A 83 -0.73 9.47 -11.48
C VAL A 83 -1.33 10.84 -11.77
N ALA A 84 -0.61 11.72 -12.49
CA ALA A 84 -1.19 12.98 -12.95
C ALA A 84 -2.41 12.73 -13.86
N ILE A 85 -2.31 11.82 -14.84
CA ILE A 85 -3.43 11.47 -15.72
C ILE A 85 -4.62 10.90 -14.92
N VAL A 86 -4.35 9.99 -13.98
CA VAL A 86 -5.39 9.37 -13.14
C VAL A 86 -6.05 10.41 -12.24
N LEU A 87 -5.27 11.31 -11.63
CA LEU A 87 -5.82 12.39 -10.81
C LEU A 87 -6.70 13.31 -11.66
N GLN A 88 -6.23 13.73 -12.83
CA GLN A 88 -7.02 14.56 -13.73
C GLN A 88 -8.33 13.88 -14.11
N PHE A 89 -8.27 12.59 -14.45
CA PHE A 89 -9.44 11.79 -14.76
C PHE A 89 -10.42 11.73 -13.58
N VAL A 90 -9.94 11.47 -12.36
CA VAL A 90 -10.77 11.48 -11.15
C VAL A 90 -11.42 12.85 -10.97
N LEU A 91 -10.64 13.94 -11.02
CA LEU A 91 -11.17 15.30 -10.81
C LEU A 91 -12.19 15.72 -11.87
N THR A 92 -12.06 15.26 -13.12
CA THR A 92 -12.92 15.68 -14.24
C THR A 92 -14.15 14.80 -14.47
N VAL A 93 -14.02 13.50 -14.26
CA VAL A 93 -15.02 12.51 -14.71
C VAL A 93 -15.79 11.91 -13.56
N SER A 94 -15.17 11.78 -12.39
CA SER A 94 -15.86 11.20 -11.27
C SER A 94 -16.69 12.29 -10.58
N ASP A 95 -17.95 12.01 -10.30
CA ASP A 95 -18.83 12.78 -9.40
C ASP A 95 -18.24 12.95 -7.98
N ILE A 96 -16.97 12.66 -7.75
CA ILE A 96 -16.24 12.91 -6.51
C ILE A 96 -16.29 14.40 -6.13
N GLY A 97 -16.37 15.33 -7.09
CA GLY A 97 -16.69 16.74 -6.80
C GLY A 97 -18.11 17.00 -6.27
N HIS A 98 -19.04 16.05 -6.44
CA HIS A 98 -20.47 16.16 -6.11
C HIS A 98 -20.96 15.11 -5.10
N ARG A 99 -20.09 14.21 -4.62
CA ARG A 99 -20.45 13.17 -3.65
C ARG A 99 -20.44 13.74 -2.24
N ASP A 100 -21.44 13.37 -1.44
CA ASP A 100 -21.47 13.67 -0.02
C ASP A 100 -20.14 13.31 0.65
N ILE A 101 -19.62 14.25 1.45
CA ILE A 101 -18.37 14.15 2.22
C ILE A 101 -18.30 12.86 3.04
N ASP A 102 -19.46 12.29 3.40
CA ASP A 102 -19.58 11.09 4.21
C ASP A 102 -19.40 9.77 3.43
N GLY A 103 -19.49 9.77 2.10
CA GLY A 103 -19.51 8.55 1.28
C GLY A 103 -18.15 8.07 0.73
N PHE A 104 -17.12 8.93 0.71
CA PHE A 104 -15.83 8.60 0.08
C PHE A 104 -14.63 9.15 0.86
N ASP A 105 -13.94 8.25 1.56
CA ASP A 105 -12.83 8.56 2.48
C ASP A 105 -11.78 9.55 1.94
N PRO A 106 -11.29 9.46 0.68
CA PRO A 106 -10.31 10.43 0.17
C PRO A 106 -10.82 11.88 0.08
N ILE A 107 -12.09 12.12 -0.28
CA ILE A 107 -12.67 13.48 -0.27
C ILE A 107 -12.72 13.99 1.16
N ARG A 108 -13.16 13.13 2.09
CA ARG A 108 -13.26 13.50 3.50
C ARG A 108 -11.92 13.93 4.07
N TYR A 109 -10.85 13.18 3.81
CA TYR A 109 -9.52 13.51 4.31
C TYR A 109 -9.01 14.82 3.70
N ASP A 110 -9.29 15.04 2.42
CA ASP A 110 -8.96 16.27 1.71
C ASP A 110 -9.68 17.49 2.30
N TYR A 111 -10.99 17.37 2.50
CA TYR A 111 -11.85 18.39 3.08
C TYR A 111 -11.45 18.74 4.52
N ASP A 112 -11.30 17.72 5.38
CA ASP A 112 -10.92 17.92 6.78
C ASP A 112 -9.51 18.56 6.90
N ALA A 113 -8.58 18.19 6.01
CA ALA A 113 -7.25 18.78 5.98
C ALA A 113 -7.25 20.22 5.46
N LYS A 114 -8.07 20.53 4.45
CA LYS A 114 -8.26 21.89 3.96
C LYS A 114 -8.85 22.79 5.05
N ALA A 115 -9.92 22.33 5.71
CA ALA A 115 -10.56 23.06 6.80
C ALA A 115 -9.57 23.33 7.96
N ALA A 116 -8.73 22.35 8.31
CA ALA A 116 -7.71 22.54 9.34
C ALA A 116 -6.67 23.59 8.94
N VAL A 117 -6.25 23.66 7.67
CA VAL A 117 -5.29 24.69 7.23
C VAL A 117 -5.93 26.08 7.18
N GLU A 118 -7.16 26.17 6.68
CA GLU A 118 -7.93 27.44 6.62
C GLU A 118 -8.23 28.01 8.01
N SER A 119 -8.37 27.15 9.03
CA SER A 119 -8.53 27.55 10.44
C SER A 119 -7.22 27.84 11.18
N GLY A 120 -6.08 27.88 10.48
CA GLY A 120 -4.77 28.14 11.10
C GLY A 120 -4.16 26.94 11.83
N LEU A 121 -4.37 25.73 11.29
CA LEU A 121 -4.01 24.44 11.88
C LEU A 121 -4.83 24.06 13.14
N ASP A 122 -6.06 24.58 13.25
CA ASP A 122 -7.00 24.12 14.26
C ASP A 122 -7.68 22.83 13.80
N PHE A 123 -7.15 21.70 14.29
CA PHE A 123 -7.67 20.36 14.01
C PHE A 123 -8.97 20.03 14.76
N THR A 124 -9.48 20.90 15.63
CA THR A 124 -10.83 20.73 16.23
C THR A 124 -11.93 21.09 15.23
N ALA A 125 -11.64 21.94 14.25
CA ALA A 125 -12.52 22.26 13.14
C ALA A 125 -12.69 21.09 12.16
N ALA A 126 -11.69 20.20 12.08
CA ALA A 126 -11.81 18.93 11.38
C ALA A 126 -12.72 18.01 12.20
N LYS A 127 -13.93 17.71 11.70
CA LYS A 127 -14.89 16.77 12.33
C LYS A 127 -14.42 15.30 12.26
N GLY A 128 -13.10 15.07 12.21
CA GLY A 128 -12.46 13.80 11.97
C GLY A 128 -12.55 12.86 13.17
N SER A 129 -12.98 11.62 12.92
CA SER A 129 -12.76 10.53 13.87
C SER A 129 -11.24 10.31 14.08
N TYR A 130 -10.82 9.96 15.29
CA TYR A 130 -9.41 9.63 15.63
C TYR A 130 -8.75 8.67 14.64
N ASN A 131 -9.53 7.79 14.01
CA ASN A 131 -9.08 6.81 13.03
C ASN A 131 -8.51 7.42 11.72
N PHE A 132 -8.63 8.73 11.51
CA PHE A 132 -8.19 9.45 10.31
C PHE A 132 -7.24 10.60 10.61
N LEU A 133 -6.94 10.85 11.89
CA LEU A 133 -6.18 12.01 12.31
C LEU A 133 -4.79 12.05 11.65
N GLY A 134 -4.02 10.95 11.67
CA GLY A 134 -2.68 10.94 11.07
C GLY A 134 -2.64 11.21 9.56
N VAL A 135 -3.67 10.80 8.79
CA VAL A 135 -3.72 11.12 7.36
C VAL A 135 -4.10 12.59 7.12
N ILE A 136 -4.99 13.15 7.95
CA ILE A 136 -5.36 14.57 7.91
C ILE A 136 -4.12 15.44 8.22
N TYR A 137 -3.35 15.11 9.26
CA TYR A 137 -2.10 15.82 9.59
C TYR A 137 -1.08 15.77 8.43
N TYR A 138 -0.96 14.61 7.79
CA TYR A 138 -0.07 14.45 6.62
C TYR A 138 -0.48 15.36 5.46
N ILE A 139 -1.78 15.39 5.12
CA ILE A 139 -2.31 16.24 4.04
C ILE A 139 -2.22 17.72 4.41
N ALA A 140 -2.67 18.09 5.61
CA ALA A 140 -2.67 19.46 6.11
C ALA A 140 -1.25 20.03 6.17
N GLY A 141 -0.25 19.22 6.56
CA GLY A 141 1.16 19.64 6.54
C GLY A 141 1.65 19.99 5.13
N ILE A 142 1.28 19.21 4.11
CA ILE A 142 1.59 19.51 2.71
C ILE A 142 0.90 20.82 2.28
N TYR A 143 -0.39 20.96 2.60
CA TYR A 143 -1.18 22.14 2.26
C TYR A 143 -0.66 23.42 2.92
N TRP A 144 -0.27 23.32 4.18
CA TRP A 144 0.31 24.44 4.91
C TRP A 144 1.68 24.87 4.36
N MET A 145 2.52 23.93 3.95
CA MET A 145 3.86 24.25 3.42
C MET A 145 3.85 24.75 1.97
N PHE A 146 2.99 24.20 1.11
CA PHE A 146 3.08 24.40 -0.35
C PHE A 146 1.83 25.03 -0.97
N GLY A 147 0.74 25.13 -0.19
CA GLY A 147 -0.58 25.52 -0.66
C GLY A 147 -1.52 24.34 -0.86
N ILE A 148 -2.82 24.62 -0.87
CA ILE A 148 -3.88 23.62 -0.99
C ILE A 148 -3.94 23.11 -2.43
N SER A 149 -3.53 21.85 -2.64
CA SER A 149 -3.59 21.19 -3.94
C SER A 149 -3.50 19.67 -3.80
N THR A 150 -4.56 18.96 -4.17
CA THR A 150 -4.60 17.48 -4.13
C THR A 150 -3.43 16.86 -4.90
N PHE A 151 -2.98 17.51 -5.98
CA PHE A 151 -1.84 17.07 -6.76
C PHE A 151 -0.54 17.01 -5.94
N TYR A 152 -0.33 17.94 -5.01
CA TYR A 152 0.86 17.95 -4.16
C TYR A 152 0.88 16.72 -3.25
N VAL A 153 -0.28 16.35 -2.68
CA VAL A 153 -0.44 15.13 -1.89
C VAL A 153 -0.10 13.90 -2.73
N SER A 154 -0.61 13.84 -3.96
CA SER A 154 -0.34 12.74 -4.88
C SER A 154 1.16 12.59 -5.17
N LEU A 155 1.87 13.70 -5.39
CA LEU A 155 3.31 13.70 -5.63
C LEU A 155 4.10 13.17 -4.42
N PHE A 156 3.75 13.57 -3.20
CA PHE A 156 4.38 13.03 -1.99
C PHE A 156 4.05 11.55 -1.79
N ASN A 157 2.83 11.10 -2.12
CA ASN A 157 2.46 9.68 -2.09
C ASN A 157 3.37 8.83 -3.00
N LEU A 158 3.84 9.36 -4.13
CA LEU A 158 4.79 8.65 -5.01
C LEU A 158 6.09 8.27 -4.29
N LEU A 159 6.60 9.13 -3.40
CA LEU A 159 7.80 8.85 -2.62
C LEU A 159 7.57 7.67 -1.67
N PHE A 160 6.40 7.59 -1.05
CA PHE A 160 6.01 6.47 -0.20
C PHE A 160 5.88 5.17 -1.00
N VAL A 161 5.29 5.21 -2.20
CA VAL A 161 5.26 4.06 -3.11
C VAL A 161 6.68 3.57 -3.41
N LEU A 162 7.58 4.47 -3.81
CA LEU A 162 8.98 4.16 -4.10
C LEU A 162 9.68 3.50 -2.90
N VAL A 163 9.52 4.06 -1.70
CA VAL A 163 10.09 3.50 -0.46
C VAL A 163 9.53 2.11 -0.18
N GLY A 164 8.22 1.90 -0.33
CA GLY A 164 7.60 0.59 -0.11
C GLY A 164 8.14 -0.51 -1.04
N PHE A 165 8.27 -0.21 -2.34
CA PHE A 165 8.82 -1.16 -3.31
C PHE A 165 10.33 -1.41 -3.10
N LEU A 166 11.10 -0.38 -2.75
CA LEU A 166 12.52 -0.53 -2.39
C LEU A 166 12.71 -1.37 -1.12
N ALA A 167 11.85 -1.19 -0.11
CA ALA A 167 11.90 -1.94 1.14
C ALA A 167 11.72 -3.45 0.90
N VAL A 168 10.72 -3.85 0.10
CA VAL A 168 10.52 -5.26 -0.27
C VAL A 168 11.63 -5.78 -1.17
N THR A 169 12.13 -4.96 -2.10
CA THR A 169 13.30 -5.31 -2.92
C THR A 169 14.52 -5.61 -2.05
N LYS A 170 14.75 -4.82 -1.00
CA LYS A 170 15.84 -5.07 -0.04
C LYS A 170 15.66 -6.40 0.68
N ILE A 171 14.44 -6.74 1.12
CA ILE A 171 14.16 -8.05 1.75
C ILE A 171 14.48 -9.18 0.77
N LEU A 172 14.06 -9.08 -0.50
CA LEU A 172 14.35 -10.10 -1.52
C LEU A 172 15.85 -10.32 -1.70
N ILE A 173 16.61 -9.23 -1.88
CA ILE A 173 18.08 -9.28 -2.05
C ILE A 173 18.73 -9.91 -0.83
N ASP A 174 18.30 -9.50 0.35
CA ASP A 174 18.84 -9.95 1.62
C ASP A 174 18.64 -11.44 1.89
N GLN A 175 17.54 -12.01 1.39
CA GLN A 175 17.24 -13.44 1.58
C GLN A 175 17.74 -14.33 0.44
N THR A 176 18.03 -13.75 -0.72
CA THR A 176 18.44 -14.51 -1.92
C THR A 176 19.91 -14.31 -2.28
N GLY A 177 20.54 -13.22 -1.81
CA GLY A 177 21.92 -12.86 -2.13
C GLY A 177 22.10 -12.22 -3.51
N GLU A 178 21.02 -11.96 -4.25
CA GLU A 178 21.07 -11.52 -5.63
C GLU A 178 20.38 -10.18 -5.84
N VAL A 179 20.92 -9.30 -6.69
CA VAL A 179 20.38 -7.93 -6.91
C VAL A 179 19.62 -7.79 -8.23
N ARG A 180 20.18 -8.31 -9.33
CA ARG A 180 19.68 -8.06 -10.70
C ARG A 180 18.22 -8.50 -10.92
N PRO A 181 17.77 -9.68 -10.47
CA PRO A 181 16.45 -10.18 -10.86
C PRO A 181 15.30 -9.43 -10.16
N TRP A 182 15.58 -8.82 -9.01
CA TRP A 182 14.59 -8.08 -8.22
C TRP A 182 14.41 -6.63 -8.65
N GLN A 183 15.18 -6.14 -9.64
CA GLN A 183 14.97 -4.79 -10.19
C GLN A 183 13.56 -4.63 -10.78
N LYS A 184 12.94 -5.72 -11.25
CA LYS A 184 11.57 -5.75 -11.79
C LYS A 184 10.51 -5.23 -10.80
N MET A 185 10.82 -5.19 -9.50
CA MET A 185 9.97 -4.57 -8.48
C MET A 185 9.67 -3.10 -8.77
N ALA A 186 10.53 -2.39 -9.50
CA ALA A 186 10.29 -1.00 -9.91
C ALA A 186 8.98 -0.85 -10.69
N TRP A 187 8.63 -1.81 -11.55
CA TRP A 187 7.40 -1.75 -12.33
C TRP A 187 6.14 -2.07 -11.52
N GLY A 188 6.30 -2.60 -10.31
CA GLY A 188 5.18 -2.76 -9.38
C GLY A 188 4.53 -1.44 -8.96
N MET A 189 5.27 -0.34 -9.07
CA MET A 189 4.75 1.02 -8.86
C MET A 189 3.65 1.39 -9.87
N LEU A 190 3.59 0.69 -11.02
CA LEU A 190 2.61 0.93 -12.08
C LEU A 190 1.37 0.02 -11.99
N ILE A 191 1.24 -0.75 -10.90
CA ILE A 191 0.03 -1.55 -10.69
C ILE A 191 -1.19 -0.60 -10.61
N PRO A 192 -2.30 -0.86 -11.33
CA PRO A 192 -3.41 0.09 -11.43
C PRO A 192 -3.97 0.58 -10.09
N SER A 193 -4.12 -0.31 -9.09
CA SER A 193 -4.55 0.09 -7.74
C SER A 193 -3.54 1.00 -7.05
N VAL A 194 -2.24 0.76 -7.23
CA VAL A 194 -1.18 1.63 -6.69
C VAL A 194 -1.27 3.01 -7.32
N LEU A 195 -1.41 3.09 -8.65
CA LEU A 195 -1.58 4.37 -9.35
C LEU A 195 -2.83 5.12 -8.88
N TYR A 196 -3.96 4.44 -8.77
CA TYR A 196 -5.22 5.02 -8.33
C TYR A 196 -5.15 5.58 -6.91
N TYR A 197 -4.69 4.78 -5.94
CA TYR A 197 -4.60 5.24 -4.56
C TYR A 197 -3.43 6.19 -4.30
N ALA A 198 -2.38 6.18 -5.14
CA ALA A 198 -1.32 7.19 -5.10
C ALA A 198 -1.79 8.55 -5.63
N ALA A 199 -2.70 8.56 -6.60
CA ALA A 199 -3.32 9.78 -7.10
C ALA A 199 -4.21 10.46 -6.04
N LEU A 200 -4.83 9.70 -5.14
CA LEU A 200 -5.79 10.24 -4.18
C LEU A 200 -5.16 10.58 -2.82
N PRO A 201 -5.74 11.51 -2.04
CA PRO A 201 -5.42 11.71 -0.62
C PRO A 201 -5.85 10.48 0.19
N SER A 202 -5.05 9.41 0.14
CA SER A 202 -5.38 8.13 0.76
C SER A 202 -4.33 7.71 1.78
N LYS A 203 -4.82 7.26 2.94
CA LYS A 203 -4.02 6.62 3.97
C LYS A 203 -3.45 5.27 3.55
N ASP A 204 -3.99 4.63 2.51
CA ASP A 204 -3.65 3.26 2.15
C ASP A 204 -2.23 3.14 1.56
N ILE A 205 -1.75 4.16 0.83
CA ILE A 205 -0.37 4.20 0.30
C ILE A 205 0.65 4.39 1.42
N LEU A 206 0.33 5.26 2.38
CA LEU A 206 1.15 5.47 3.56
C LEU A 206 1.23 4.19 4.39
N ALA A 207 0.11 3.52 4.61
CA ALA A 207 0.09 2.24 5.32
C ALA A 207 0.85 1.15 4.56
N MET A 208 0.67 1.02 3.24
CA MET A 208 1.40 0.07 2.40
C MET A 208 2.92 0.25 2.53
N SER A 209 3.39 1.49 2.38
CA SER A 209 4.82 1.80 2.43
C SER A 209 5.41 1.61 3.83
N LEU A 210 4.71 2.02 4.88
CA LEU A 210 5.15 1.86 6.27
C LEU A 210 5.20 0.39 6.68
N ILE A 211 4.22 -0.43 6.32
CA ILE A 211 4.26 -1.89 6.58
C ILE A 211 5.49 -2.50 5.92
N ALA A 212 5.73 -2.21 4.63
CA ALA A 212 6.88 -2.73 3.90
C ALA A 212 8.21 -2.27 4.53
N LEU A 213 8.30 -1.00 4.93
CA LEU A 213 9.47 -0.42 5.58
C LEU A 213 9.73 -1.07 6.94
N ILE A 214 8.71 -1.20 7.79
CA ILE A 214 8.83 -1.83 9.11
C ILE A 214 9.31 -3.28 8.97
N LEU A 215 8.71 -4.07 8.09
CA LEU A 215 9.12 -5.45 7.86
C LEU A 215 10.56 -5.54 7.33
N CYS A 216 10.98 -4.58 6.50
CA CYS A 216 12.36 -4.46 6.06
C CYS A 216 13.30 -4.16 7.24
N LEU A 217 12.98 -3.18 8.08
CA LEU A 217 13.77 -2.81 9.27
C LEU A 217 13.88 -3.97 10.26
N VAL A 218 12.79 -4.68 10.53
CA VAL A 218 12.78 -5.91 11.35
C VAL A 218 13.74 -6.94 10.75
N SER A 219 13.68 -7.16 9.43
CA SER A 219 14.57 -8.11 8.75
C SER A 219 16.06 -7.72 8.83
N ILE A 220 16.37 -6.42 8.88
CA ILE A 220 17.74 -5.91 9.01
C ILE A 220 18.20 -6.02 10.47
N LEU A 221 17.37 -5.63 11.44
CA LEU A 221 17.66 -5.66 12.88
C LEU A 221 17.93 -7.09 13.39
N LEU A 222 17.29 -8.09 12.79
CA LEU A 222 17.58 -9.51 13.07
C LEU A 222 19.04 -9.91 12.76
N ARG A 223 19.73 -9.16 11.90
CA ARG A 223 21.12 -9.42 11.50
C ARG A 223 22.11 -8.41 12.05
N LYS A 224 21.71 -7.14 12.15
CA LYS A 224 22.55 -6.03 12.61
C LYS A 224 21.86 -5.28 13.75
N ARG A 225 22.44 -5.30 14.93
CA ARG A 225 21.99 -4.46 16.06
C ARG A 225 22.42 -3.02 15.83
N SER A 226 21.47 -2.10 15.77
CA SER A 226 21.75 -0.67 15.64
C SER A 226 20.64 0.13 16.30
N LEU A 227 21.01 0.97 17.27
CA LEU A 227 20.08 1.87 17.93
C LEU A 227 19.40 2.80 16.92
N LYS A 228 20.14 3.29 15.90
CA LYS A 228 19.59 4.13 14.84
C LYS A 228 18.47 3.44 14.06
N LEU A 229 18.66 2.17 13.71
CA LEU A 229 17.62 1.37 13.02
C LEU A 229 16.44 1.07 13.93
N PHE A 230 16.67 0.88 15.23
CA PHE A 230 15.61 0.69 16.22
C PHE A 230 14.76 1.96 16.41
N LEU A 231 15.40 3.13 16.54
CA LEU A 231 14.69 4.41 16.61
C LEU A 231 13.87 4.66 15.34
N PHE A 232 14.45 4.36 14.17
CA PHE A 232 13.74 4.51 12.90
C PHE A 232 12.55 3.53 12.76
N LEU A 233 12.68 2.31 13.29
CA LEU A 233 11.58 1.36 13.41
C LEU A 233 10.48 1.92 14.32
N ALA A 234 10.83 2.46 15.50
CA ALA A 234 9.88 3.04 16.43
C ALA A 234 9.11 4.21 15.78
N ILE A 235 9.81 5.13 15.11
CA ILE A 235 9.19 6.25 14.38
C ILE A 235 8.24 5.73 13.29
N SER A 236 8.65 4.72 12.53
CA SER A 236 7.81 4.13 11.48
C SER A 236 6.54 3.49 12.05
N CYS A 237 6.64 2.81 13.19
CA CYS A 237 5.50 2.22 13.89
C CYS A 237 4.56 3.29 14.46
N THR A 238 5.09 4.37 15.05
CA THR A 238 4.28 5.51 15.51
C THR A 238 3.52 6.14 14.35
N GLY A 239 4.19 6.36 13.21
CA GLY A 239 3.54 6.83 11.99
C GLY A 239 2.41 5.90 11.54
N LEU A 240 2.64 4.59 11.55
CA LEU A 240 1.62 3.61 11.18
C LEU A 240 0.42 3.63 12.14
N ILE A 241 0.64 3.84 13.44
CA ILE A 241 -0.45 3.94 14.44
C ILE A 241 -1.33 5.16 14.14
N MET A 242 -0.71 6.32 13.88
CA MET A 242 -1.42 7.57 13.59
C MET A 242 -2.23 7.48 12.30
N ILE A 243 -1.69 6.85 11.26
CA ILE A 243 -2.36 6.71 9.96
C ILE A 243 -3.42 5.59 10.02
N ARG A 244 -3.07 4.46 10.62
CA ARG A 244 -3.89 3.25 10.63
C ARG A 244 -3.50 2.26 11.73
N ALA A 245 -3.98 2.49 12.95
CA ALA A 245 -3.75 1.61 14.10
C ALA A 245 -4.03 0.11 13.84
N SER A 246 -5.05 -0.23 13.05
CA SER A 246 -5.37 -1.63 12.72
C SER A 246 -4.28 -2.35 11.93
N ALA A 247 -3.45 -1.63 11.17
CA ALA A 247 -2.33 -2.20 10.42
C ALA A 247 -1.17 -2.63 11.33
N LEU A 248 -1.10 -2.11 12.57
CA LEU A 248 -0.08 -2.52 13.51
C LEU A 248 -0.25 -3.98 13.93
N ILE A 249 -1.50 -4.46 14.08
CA ILE A 249 -1.78 -5.86 14.41
C ILE A 249 -1.18 -6.77 13.34
N ILE A 250 -1.34 -6.39 12.06
CA ILE A 250 -0.75 -7.09 10.92
C ILE A 250 0.78 -7.15 11.07
N VAL A 251 1.40 -6.00 11.28
CA VAL A 251 2.86 -5.89 11.44
C VAL A 251 3.36 -6.71 12.64
N ALA A 252 2.65 -6.69 13.77
CA ALA A 252 3.03 -7.40 14.98
C ALA A 252 3.01 -8.92 14.75
N ILE A 253 1.93 -9.47 14.17
CA ILE A 253 1.81 -10.90 13.87
C ILE A 253 2.91 -11.34 12.89
N VAL A 254 3.06 -10.60 11.79
CA VAL A 254 4.02 -10.95 10.73
C VAL A 254 5.46 -10.84 11.23
N SER A 255 5.80 -9.77 11.94
CA SER A 255 7.14 -9.57 12.50
C SER A 255 7.46 -10.63 13.56
N THR A 256 6.49 -11.00 14.40
CA THR A 256 6.63 -12.10 15.37
C THR A 256 6.97 -13.42 14.66
N PHE A 257 6.22 -13.75 13.60
CA PHE A 257 6.49 -14.93 12.79
C PHE A 257 7.91 -14.90 12.18
N ILE A 258 8.32 -13.77 11.59
CA ILE A 258 9.65 -13.61 11.00
C ILE A 258 10.75 -13.82 12.06
N ILE A 259 10.58 -13.26 13.27
CA ILE A 259 11.54 -13.43 14.38
C ILE A 259 11.67 -14.90 14.78
N PHE A 260 10.54 -15.62 14.92
CA PHE A 260 10.57 -17.03 15.29
C PHE A 260 11.17 -17.93 14.21
N SER A 261 11.02 -17.54 12.95
CA SER A 261 11.58 -18.24 11.79
C SER A 261 13.12 -18.17 11.71
N VAL A 262 13.76 -17.24 12.43
CA VAL A 262 15.22 -17.10 12.46
C VAL A 262 15.80 -17.82 13.68
N LYS A 263 16.75 -18.74 13.48
CA LYS A 263 17.35 -19.54 14.57
C LYS A 263 18.23 -18.73 15.55
N LYS A 264 18.75 -17.57 15.15
CA LYS A 264 19.72 -16.77 15.93
C LYS A 264 19.08 -15.49 16.49
N ASN A 265 19.43 -15.13 17.73
CA ASN A 265 19.10 -13.83 18.36
C ASN A 265 17.61 -13.47 18.50
N LYS A 266 16.78 -14.42 18.97
CA LYS A 266 15.33 -14.21 19.17
C LYS A 266 14.99 -13.24 20.30
N ARG A 267 15.72 -13.29 21.43
CA ARG A 267 15.34 -12.59 22.68
C ARG A 267 15.28 -11.06 22.53
N LEU A 268 16.31 -10.44 21.98
CA LEU A 268 16.35 -8.97 21.87
C LEU A 268 15.29 -8.41 20.90
N VAL A 269 15.07 -9.08 19.76
CA VAL A 269 14.07 -8.63 18.79
C VAL A 269 12.66 -8.94 19.28
N LEU A 270 12.48 -10.05 20.02
CA LEU A 270 11.23 -10.35 20.69
C LEU A 270 10.93 -9.33 21.80
N TYR A 271 11.90 -8.96 22.64
CA TYR A 271 11.71 -7.90 23.64
C TYR A 271 11.42 -6.55 23.01
N ALA A 272 12.10 -6.20 21.92
CA ALA A 272 11.82 -4.99 21.15
C ALA A 272 10.40 -5.00 20.59
N LEU A 273 9.92 -6.15 20.10
CA LEU A 273 8.58 -6.26 19.55
C LEU A 273 7.49 -6.28 20.63
N ILE A 274 7.74 -6.96 21.75
CA ILE A 274 6.87 -6.92 22.93
C ILE A 274 6.80 -5.49 23.45
N LEU A 275 7.94 -4.82 23.62
CA LEU A 275 7.98 -3.41 24.03
C LEU A 275 7.20 -2.54 23.04
N LEU A 276 7.34 -2.77 21.73
CA LEU A 276 6.60 -2.03 20.72
C LEU A 276 5.09 -2.28 20.81
N VAL A 277 4.66 -3.54 20.98
CA VAL A 277 3.24 -3.89 21.17
C VAL A 277 2.69 -3.27 22.45
N VAL A 278 3.45 -3.33 23.55
CA VAL A 278 3.07 -2.73 24.84
C VAL A 278 2.96 -1.22 24.71
N VAL A 279 3.96 -0.55 24.13
CA VAL A 279 3.94 0.90 23.85
C VAL A 279 2.75 1.27 22.96
N SER A 280 2.42 0.42 22.00
CA SER A 280 1.29 0.67 21.10
C SER A 280 -0.06 0.47 21.79
N LEU A 281 -0.19 -0.54 22.66
CA LEU A 281 -1.37 -0.74 23.50
C LEU A 281 -1.53 0.41 24.49
N LEU A 282 -0.43 0.89 25.07
CA LEU A 282 -0.41 2.08 25.93
C LEU A 282 -0.81 3.33 25.14
N ALA A 283 -0.29 3.55 23.93
CA ALA A 283 -0.70 4.66 23.07
C ALA A 283 -2.19 4.61 22.70
N VAL A 284 -2.72 3.40 22.48
CA VAL A 284 -4.14 3.17 22.23
C VAL A 284 -4.99 3.40 23.50
N GLN A 285 -4.46 3.09 24.68
CA GLN A 285 -5.11 3.40 25.97
C GLN A 285 -5.04 4.88 26.34
N CYS A 286 -4.00 5.60 25.92
CA CYS A 286 -3.90 7.06 26.04
C CYS A 286 -4.71 7.80 24.98
N ALA A 287 -5.20 7.10 23.95
CA ALA A 287 -6.00 7.69 22.87
C ALA A 287 -7.21 8.51 23.36
N PRO A 288 -8.00 8.11 24.39
CA PRO A 288 -9.09 8.92 24.94
C PRO A 288 -8.65 10.29 25.47
N VAL A 289 -7.47 10.33 26.11
CA VAL A 289 -6.88 11.56 26.67
C VAL A 289 -6.40 12.47 25.53
N ILE A 290 -5.72 11.88 24.55
CA ILE A 290 -5.27 12.58 23.34
C ILE A 290 -6.47 13.10 22.53
N THR A 291 -7.54 12.31 22.38
CA THR A 291 -8.75 12.74 21.66
C THR A 291 -9.45 13.88 22.38
N LYS A 292 -9.48 13.87 23.71
CA LYS A 292 -10.07 14.96 24.49
C LYS A 292 -9.28 16.26 24.35
N LEU A 293 -7.95 16.18 24.22
CA LEU A 293 -7.07 17.33 23.98
C LEU A 293 -7.12 17.84 22.53
N LEU A 294 -7.40 16.95 21.56
CA LEU A 294 -7.41 17.25 20.13
C LEU A 294 -8.82 17.37 19.53
N GLY A 295 -9.88 17.44 20.35
CA GLY A 295 -11.27 17.63 19.90
C GLY A 295 -11.94 16.42 19.21
N GLY A 296 -11.35 15.23 19.29
CA GLY A 296 -11.86 14.02 18.62
C GLY A 296 -12.84 13.20 19.45
N THR A 297 -13.61 12.33 18.78
CA THR A 297 -14.52 11.37 19.45
C THR A 297 -13.72 10.35 20.28
N PRO A 298 -14.13 10.02 21.52
CA PRO A 298 -13.40 9.10 22.39
C PRO A 298 -13.34 7.68 21.79
N PHE A 299 -12.11 7.18 21.62
CA PHE A 299 -11.84 5.81 21.16
C PHE A 299 -11.85 4.84 22.34
N SER A 300 -12.61 3.75 22.26
CA SER A 300 -12.60 2.69 23.30
C SER A 300 -11.88 1.44 22.81
N VAL A 301 -10.90 0.98 23.56
CA VAL A 301 -10.13 -0.24 23.29
C VAL A 301 -11.01 -1.48 23.31
N SER A 302 -12.07 -1.51 24.13
CA SER A 302 -13.00 -2.65 24.18
C SER A 302 -13.76 -2.83 22.86
N LYS A 303 -13.97 -1.74 22.10
CA LYS A 303 -14.60 -1.80 20.76
C LYS A 303 -13.71 -2.49 19.71
N LEU A 304 -12.38 -2.54 19.89
CA LEU A 304 -11.48 -3.22 18.95
C LEU A 304 -11.67 -4.74 18.96
N PHE A 305 -11.98 -5.31 20.12
CA PHE A 305 -12.12 -6.75 20.31
C PHE A 305 -13.58 -7.21 20.24
N SER A 306 -14.55 -6.33 20.47
CA SER A 306 -15.96 -6.67 20.34
C SER A 306 -16.37 -6.97 18.88
N LEU A 307 -17.10 -8.07 18.68
CA LEU A 307 -17.65 -8.46 17.37
C LEU A 307 -18.87 -7.63 16.99
N GLN A 308 -19.75 -7.33 17.95
CA GLN A 308 -21.05 -6.67 17.74
C GLN A 308 -20.99 -5.34 16.97
N PRO A 309 -20.08 -4.39 17.27
CA PRO A 309 -19.99 -3.15 16.49
C PRO A 309 -19.52 -3.38 15.05
N LYS A 310 -18.67 -4.39 14.82
CA LYS A 310 -18.16 -4.73 13.49
C LYS A 310 -19.23 -5.41 12.63
N ILE A 311 -20.07 -6.22 13.27
CA ILE A 311 -21.22 -6.89 12.66
C ILE A 311 -22.23 -5.82 12.22
N LYS A 312 -22.67 -4.94 13.13
CA LYS A 312 -23.63 -3.87 12.80
C LYS A 312 -23.15 -2.96 11.67
N MET A 313 -21.91 -2.49 11.77
CA MET A 313 -21.31 -1.66 10.72
C MET A 313 -21.24 -2.40 9.37
N ALA A 314 -20.89 -3.69 9.37
CA ALA A 314 -20.85 -4.47 8.13
C ALA A 314 -22.24 -4.73 7.55
N GLU A 315 -23.26 -4.94 8.38
CA GLU A 315 -24.65 -5.07 7.95
C GLU A 315 -25.20 -3.77 7.34
N GLU A 316 -24.90 -2.62 7.94
CA GLU A 316 -25.33 -1.30 7.45
C GLU A 316 -24.67 -0.92 6.13
N LEU A 317 -23.39 -1.27 5.93
CA LEU A 317 -22.61 -0.92 4.74
C LEU A 317 -22.68 -1.95 3.60
N SER A 318 -23.21 -3.14 3.85
CA SER A 318 -23.29 -4.20 2.84
C SER A 318 -24.63 -4.18 2.12
N ALA A 319 -24.61 -4.18 0.79
CA ALA A 319 -25.82 -4.40 0.01
C ALA A 319 -26.44 -5.78 0.36
N THR A 320 -27.77 -5.85 0.36
CA THR A 320 -28.54 -7.09 0.52
C THR A 320 -28.06 -8.13 -0.49
N GLY A 321 -27.75 -9.35 -0.02
CA GLY A 321 -27.23 -10.43 -0.85
C GLY A 321 -25.75 -10.36 -1.25
N SER A 322 -24.96 -9.43 -0.68
CA SER A 322 -23.51 -9.40 -0.93
C SER A 322 -22.77 -10.62 -0.34
N LEU A 323 -21.73 -11.10 -1.04
CA LEU A 323 -20.83 -12.18 -0.57
C LEU A 323 -20.23 -11.89 0.82
N ASN A 324 -20.20 -10.62 1.21
CA ASN A 324 -19.70 -10.17 2.50
C ASN A 324 -20.58 -10.65 3.67
N LEU A 325 -21.91 -10.71 3.48
CA LEU A 325 -22.87 -11.18 4.48
C LEU A 325 -22.83 -12.71 4.65
N LEU A 326 -22.56 -13.45 3.59
CA LEU A 326 -22.56 -14.93 3.60
C LEU A 326 -21.48 -15.51 4.52
N PHE A 327 -20.29 -14.93 4.50
CA PHE A 327 -19.17 -15.34 5.34
C PHE A 327 -18.95 -14.39 6.52
N MET A 328 -20.01 -13.68 6.94
CA MET A 328 -19.89 -12.76 8.07
C MET A 328 -19.87 -13.54 9.39
N PRO A 329 -18.77 -13.50 10.15
CA PRO A 329 -18.65 -14.31 11.34
C PRO A 329 -19.44 -13.68 12.50
N ARG A 330 -20.33 -14.45 13.12
CA ARG A 330 -21.10 -14.07 14.31
C ARG A 330 -20.44 -14.52 15.62
N THR A 331 -19.52 -15.48 15.55
CA THR A 331 -18.76 -16.00 16.69
C THR A 331 -17.26 -16.04 16.39
N TYR A 332 -16.42 -16.06 17.42
CA TYR A 332 -14.96 -16.20 17.23
C TYR A 332 -14.56 -17.50 16.55
N VAL A 333 -15.33 -18.58 16.75
CA VAL A 333 -15.14 -19.84 16.04
C VAL A 333 -15.36 -19.65 14.53
N GLN A 334 -16.44 -18.95 14.15
CA GLN A 334 -16.69 -18.61 12.75
C GLN A 334 -15.62 -17.67 12.18
N VAL A 335 -15.07 -16.75 12.97
CA VAL A 335 -13.94 -15.90 12.55
C VAL A 335 -12.76 -16.78 12.09
N ALA A 336 -12.39 -17.79 12.88
CA ALA A 336 -11.28 -18.69 12.54
C ALA A 336 -11.60 -19.59 11.33
N LEU A 337 -12.80 -20.18 11.29
CA LEU A 337 -13.21 -21.07 10.21
C LEU A 337 -13.37 -20.35 8.86
N PHE A 338 -13.93 -19.14 8.87
CA PHE A 338 -14.17 -18.38 7.64
C PHE A 338 -12.94 -17.60 7.17
N MET A 339 -11.92 -17.43 8.00
CA MET A 339 -10.71 -16.65 7.68
C MET A 339 -10.05 -17.07 6.34
N PRO A 340 -9.80 -18.35 6.04
CA PRO A 340 -9.15 -18.72 4.77
C PRO A 340 -10.01 -18.38 3.55
N ILE A 341 -11.32 -18.62 3.66
CA ILE A 341 -12.29 -18.34 2.60
C ILE A 341 -12.40 -16.84 2.36
N ARG A 342 -12.54 -16.05 3.44
CA ARG A 342 -12.59 -14.59 3.37
C ARG A 342 -11.30 -14.00 2.82
N ALA A 343 -10.13 -14.52 3.17
CA ALA A 343 -8.85 -14.07 2.62
C ALA A 343 -8.78 -14.28 1.10
N LEU A 344 -9.30 -15.40 0.58
CA LEU A 344 -9.41 -15.62 -0.85
C LEU A 344 -10.36 -14.60 -1.50
N PHE A 345 -11.52 -14.35 -0.90
CA PHE A 345 -12.43 -13.30 -1.37
C PHE A 345 -11.82 -11.90 -1.32
N PHE A 346 -10.98 -11.59 -0.33
CA PHE A 346 -10.22 -10.34 -0.31
C PHE A 346 -9.27 -10.23 -1.50
N LEU A 347 -8.62 -11.31 -1.96
CA LEU A 347 -7.78 -11.27 -3.16
C LEU A 347 -8.60 -11.01 -4.41
N ILE A 348 -9.76 -11.64 -4.54
CA ILE A 348 -10.57 -11.58 -5.76
C ILE A 348 -11.62 -10.48 -5.76
N SER A 349 -11.90 -9.78 -4.65
CA SER A 349 -12.78 -8.59 -4.62
C SER A 349 -12.32 -7.53 -5.66
N PRO A 350 -13.18 -6.77 -6.35
CA PRO A 350 -14.64 -6.69 -6.24
C PRO A 350 -15.35 -7.82 -6.99
N PHE A 351 -14.72 -8.98 -7.22
CA PHE A 351 -15.38 -10.07 -7.93
C PHE A 351 -16.68 -10.48 -7.21
N PRO A 352 -17.83 -10.48 -7.90
CA PRO A 352 -18.03 -10.14 -9.31
C PRO A 352 -18.90 -8.90 -9.47
N ASN A 353 -18.23 -7.81 -9.78
CA ASN A 353 -18.85 -6.66 -10.40
C ASN A 353 -18.01 -6.28 -11.62
N VAL A 354 -17.80 -7.28 -12.49
CA VAL A 354 -16.97 -7.19 -13.70
C VAL A 354 -17.82 -6.61 -14.84
N TRP A 355 -18.18 -5.33 -14.72
CA TRP A 355 -18.62 -4.52 -15.84
C TRP A 355 -17.48 -3.57 -16.19
N ILE A 356 -16.70 -3.93 -17.21
CA ILE A 356 -15.59 -3.12 -17.77
C ILE A 356 -16.12 -2.15 -18.84
N TRP A 357 -17.33 -2.42 -19.36
CA TRP A 357 -17.91 -1.73 -20.51
C TRP A 357 -18.91 -0.67 -20.05
N GLY A 358 -18.39 0.47 -19.61
CA GLY A 358 -19.16 1.63 -19.23
C GLY A 358 -18.49 2.92 -19.69
N GLY A 359 -18.06 2.98 -20.95
CA GLY A 359 -17.28 4.10 -21.49
C GLY A 359 -15.93 4.32 -20.78
N LEU A 360 -15.10 5.21 -21.31
CA LEU A 360 -13.87 5.65 -20.63
C LEU A 360 -14.17 6.28 -19.25
N ALA A 361 -15.42 6.70 -19.01
CA ALA A 361 -15.86 7.32 -17.76
C ALA A 361 -15.99 6.37 -16.56
N LYS A 362 -15.97 5.05 -16.75
CA LYS A 362 -16.10 4.05 -15.66
C LYS A 362 -14.92 3.09 -15.59
N ILE A 363 -13.68 3.58 -15.83
CA ILE A 363 -12.49 2.75 -15.63
C ILE A 363 -12.38 2.38 -14.14
N ARG A 364 -12.63 1.11 -13.85
CA ARG A 364 -12.51 0.49 -12.55
C ARG A 364 -11.08 -0.03 -12.33
N PHE A 365 -10.20 0.81 -11.79
CA PHE A 365 -8.78 0.46 -11.49
C PHE A 365 -8.64 -0.77 -10.57
N ASP A 366 -9.64 -0.98 -9.72
CA ASP A 366 -9.83 -2.16 -8.87
C ASP A 366 -10.08 -3.45 -9.67
N VAL A 367 -10.82 -3.37 -10.78
CA VAL A 367 -11.04 -4.49 -11.71
C VAL A 367 -9.79 -4.80 -12.52
N LEU A 368 -9.07 -3.79 -13.01
CA LEU A 368 -7.78 -4.01 -13.69
C LEU A 368 -6.75 -4.71 -12.77
N SER A 369 -6.71 -4.32 -11.50
CA SER A 369 -5.84 -4.96 -10.50
C SER A 369 -6.28 -6.39 -10.20
N LEU A 370 -7.59 -6.65 -10.20
CA LEU A 370 -8.14 -8.01 -10.09
C LEU A 370 -7.69 -8.88 -11.28
N TRP A 371 -7.76 -8.38 -12.52
CA TRP A 371 -7.29 -9.13 -13.68
C TRP A 371 -5.81 -9.49 -13.59
N LEU A 372 -4.97 -8.60 -13.06
CA LEU A 372 -3.57 -8.94 -12.79
C LEU A 372 -3.44 -10.06 -11.74
N ILE A 373 -4.23 -10.02 -10.68
CA ILE A 373 -4.23 -11.08 -9.65
C ILE A 373 -4.66 -12.42 -10.25
N LEU A 374 -5.71 -12.43 -11.07
CA LEU A 374 -6.20 -13.64 -11.74
C LEU A 374 -5.19 -14.16 -12.76
N PHE A 375 -4.61 -13.28 -13.57
CA PHE A 375 -3.58 -13.63 -14.55
C PHE A 375 -2.34 -14.25 -13.89
N PHE A 376 -1.93 -13.72 -12.73
CA PHE A 376 -0.81 -14.24 -11.96
C PHE A 376 -1.20 -15.29 -10.91
N ALA A 377 -2.44 -15.79 -10.89
CA ALA A 377 -2.87 -16.85 -9.99
C ALA A 377 -2.00 -18.12 -10.06
N PRO A 378 -1.55 -18.61 -11.25
CA PRO A 378 -0.64 -19.74 -11.32
C PRO A 378 0.69 -19.49 -10.61
N ALA A 379 1.19 -18.26 -10.68
CA ALA A 379 2.41 -17.88 -9.96
C ALA A 379 2.16 -17.81 -8.45
N LEU A 380 1.02 -17.29 -8.00
CA LEU A 380 0.68 -17.24 -6.59
C LEU A 380 0.56 -18.64 -5.97
N ILE A 381 -0.11 -19.57 -6.67
CA ILE A 381 -0.22 -20.98 -6.23
C ILE A 381 1.16 -21.65 -6.23
N ALA A 382 1.96 -21.44 -7.29
CA ALA A 382 3.32 -21.97 -7.36
C ALA A 382 4.18 -21.48 -6.19
N ALA A 383 4.12 -20.19 -5.85
CA ALA A 383 4.85 -19.62 -4.72
C ALA A 383 4.49 -20.29 -3.39
N THR A 384 3.21 -20.63 -3.23
CA THR A 384 2.66 -21.16 -1.99
C THR A 384 2.96 -22.65 -1.81
N ILE A 385 2.80 -23.46 -2.87
CA ILE A 385 2.82 -24.92 -2.76
C ILE A 385 4.14 -25.54 -3.20
N SER A 386 4.90 -24.88 -4.09
CA SER A 386 6.10 -25.48 -4.69
C SER A 386 7.16 -25.84 -3.65
N LYS A 387 7.55 -27.12 -3.62
CA LYS A 387 8.59 -27.65 -2.74
C LYS A 387 9.93 -26.90 -2.90
N ASN A 388 10.23 -26.44 -4.11
CA ASN A 388 11.46 -25.70 -4.40
C ASN A 388 11.50 -24.36 -3.65
N ILE A 389 10.37 -23.67 -3.62
CA ILE A 389 10.27 -22.35 -3.00
C ILE A 389 10.23 -22.48 -1.48
N ARG A 390 9.49 -23.46 -0.95
CA ARG A 390 9.37 -23.71 0.50
C ARG A 390 10.71 -23.96 1.20
N ARG A 391 11.75 -24.38 0.48
CA ARG A 391 13.11 -24.59 1.01
C ARG A 391 13.95 -23.31 1.05
N LEU A 392 13.54 -22.25 0.37
CA LEU A 392 14.27 -20.98 0.32
C LEU A 392 13.96 -20.14 1.56
N LYS A 393 14.96 -19.42 2.07
CA LYS A 393 14.77 -18.45 3.17
C LYS A 393 13.73 -17.39 2.83
N VAL A 394 13.69 -16.95 1.57
CA VAL A 394 12.74 -15.94 1.09
C VAL A 394 11.27 -16.34 1.29
N TYR A 395 10.95 -17.64 1.36
CA TYR A 395 9.60 -18.13 1.63
C TYR A 395 9.07 -17.61 2.98
N ASN A 396 9.89 -17.67 4.04
CA ASN A 396 9.51 -17.23 5.38
C ASN A 396 9.46 -15.70 5.55
N PHE A 397 10.07 -14.95 4.63
CA PHE A 397 10.18 -13.49 4.71
C PHE A 397 9.26 -12.74 3.73
N ILE A 398 8.75 -13.42 2.71
CA ILE A 398 7.86 -12.84 1.70
C ILE A 398 6.55 -13.62 1.58
N VAL A 399 6.62 -14.91 1.29
CA VAL A 399 5.43 -15.71 0.95
C VAL A 399 4.54 -15.95 2.17
N ILE A 400 5.10 -16.40 3.29
CA ILE A 400 4.31 -16.58 4.52
C ILE A 400 3.83 -15.22 5.05
N PRO A 401 4.67 -14.17 5.15
CA PRO A 401 4.21 -12.83 5.49
C PRO A 401 3.05 -12.33 4.64
N PHE A 402 3.09 -12.52 3.31
CA PHE A 402 1.98 -12.19 2.42
C PHE A 402 0.66 -12.85 2.87
N TRP A 403 0.69 -14.17 3.12
CA TRP A 403 -0.49 -14.91 3.58
C TRP A 403 -0.94 -14.51 4.98
N LEU A 404 -0.01 -14.29 5.92
CA LEU A 404 -0.34 -13.82 7.26
C LEU A 404 -0.99 -12.43 7.23
N MET A 405 -0.52 -11.53 6.37
CA MET A 405 -1.12 -10.21 6.23
C MET A 405 -2.55 -10.31 5.72
N ILE A 406 -2.82 -11.10 4.69
CA ILE A 406 -4.18 -11.22 4.17
C ILE A 406 -5.13 -11.95 5.12
N PHE A 407 -4.65 -12.98 5.83
CA PHE A 407 -5.45 -13.62 6.88
C PHE A 407 -5.77 -12.64 8.00
N THR A 408 -4.81 -11.83 8.43
CA THR A 408 -5.05 -10.81 9.46
C THR A 408 -6.04 -9.75 8.99
N ILE A 409 -5.94 -9.30 7.74
CA ILE A 409 -6.92 -8.38 7.11
C ILE A 409 -8.31 -9.02 7.10
N ALA A 410 -8.41 -10.28 6.67
CA ALA A 410 -9.67 -11.02 6.61
C ALA A 410 -10.31 -11.21 7.98
N THR A 411 -9.51 -11.40 9.02
CA THR A 411 -10.01 -11.52 10.40
C THR A 411 -10.38 -10.16 11.01
N ALA A 412 -9.58 -9.14 10.76
CA ALA A 412 -9.76 -7.83 11.38
C ALA A 412 -10.91 -7.02 10.77
N LEU A 413 -11.16 -7.19 9.47
CA LEU A 413 -12.14 -6.41 8.71
C LEU A 413 -13.34 -7.28 8.35
N PHE A 414 -14.52 -6.80 8.71
CA PHE A 414 -15.79 -7.49 8.46
C PHE A 414 -16.37 -7.09 7.10
N ILE A 415 -15.77 -6.09 6.45
CA ILE A 415 -16.11 -5.61 5.12
C ILE A 415 -15.01 -6.01 4.14
N ILE A 416 -15.36 -6.84 3.16
CA ILE A 416 -14.49 -7.19 2.04
C ILE A 416 -14.50 -6.06 1.02
N HIS A 417 -13.40 -5.31 0.98
CA HIS A 417 -13.21 -4.20 0.05
C HIS A 417 -11.80 -4.23 -0.55
N GLU A 418 -11.69 -3.93 -1.83
CA GLU A 418 -10.46 -3.97 -2.60
C GLU A 418 -9.34 -3.07 -2.06
N ARG A 419 -9.66 -1.96 -1.40
CA ARG A 419 -8.69 -0.98 -0.91
C ARG A 419 -7.70 -1.60 0.07
N TYR A 420 -8.15 -2.60 0.82
CA TYR A 420 -7.34 -3.31 1.80
C TYR A 420 -6.29 -4.23 1.16
N ARG A 421 -6.45 -4.60 -0.12
CA ARG A 421 -5.41 -5.32 -0.86
C ARG A 421 -4.18 -4.46 -1.13
N LEU A 422 -4.31 -3.14 -1.15
CA LEU A 422 -3.23 -2.24 -1.53
C LEU A 422 -1.99 -2.47 -0.65
N MET A 423 -2.19 -2.67 0.65
CA MET A 423 -1.13 -2.96 1.62
C MET A 423 -0.31 -4.21 1.29
N LEU A 424 -0.92 -5.17 0.59
CA LEU A 424 -0.30 -6.44 0.24
C LEU A 424 0.50 -6.34 -1.06
N THR A 425 0.24 -5.32 -1.88
CA THR A 425 0.67 -5.27 -3.29
C THR A 425 2.18 -5.48 -3.49
N PRO A 426 3.08 -4.83 -2.71
CA PRO A 426 4.52 -5.08 -2.86
C PRO A 426 4.90 -6.53 -2.54
N PHE A 427 4.28 -7.14 -1.53
CA PHE A 427 4.54 -8.53 -1.12
C PHE A 427 3.90 -9.54 -2.07
N TRP A 428 2.72 -9.23 -2.60
CA TRP A 428 2.08 -10.01 -3.66
C TRP A 428 2.97 -10.07 -4.90
N LEU A 429 3.44 -8.93 -5.39
CA LEU A 429 4.32 -8.89 -6.56
C LEU A 429 5.62 -9.65 -6.30
N ALA A 430 6.23 -9.46 -5.13
CA ALA A 430 7.42 -10.21 -4.74
C ALA A 430 7.17 -11.72 -4.73
N THR A 431 6.01 -12.16 -4.23
CA THR A 431 5.57 -13.57 -4.22
C THR A 431 5.45 -14.13 -5.65
N VAL A 432 4.83 -13.36 -6.55
CA VAL A 432 4.71 -13.71 -7.99
C VAL A 432 6.09 -13.82 -8.65
N LEU A 433 6.98 -12.86 -8.43
CA LEU A 433 8.33 -12.87 -9.01
C LEU A 433 9.18 -14.04 -8.50
N ILE A 434 9.08 -14.40 -7.21
CA ILE A 434 9.71 -15.60 -6.65
C ILE A 434 9.21 -16.85 -7.37
N ALA A 435 7.90 -16.94 -7.64
CA ALA A 435 7.32 -18.08 -8.36
C ALA A 435 7.81 -18.22 -9.79
N TYR A 436 7.83 -17.14 -10.58
CA TYR A 436 8.39 -17.19 -11.94
C TYR A 436 9.84 -17.65 -11.95
N ARG A 437 10.57 -17.29 -10.90
CA ARG A 437 11.98 -17.62 -10.81
C ARG A 437 12.27 -19.05 -10.38
N TYR A 438 11.59 -19.52 -9.33
CA TYR A 438 11.94 -20.78 -8.65
C TYR A 438 10.82 -21.84 -8.71
N GLY A 439 9.59 -21.45 -9.05
CA GLY A 439 8.38 -22.24 -8.86
C GLY A 439 7.83 -22.93 -10.10
N LYS A 440 8.26 -22.54 -11.31
CA LYS A 440 7.74 -23.04 -12.61
C LYS A 440 6.19 -22.92 -12.68
N PRO A 441 5.64 -21.68 -12.75
CA PRO A 441 4.21 -21.43 -12.60
C PRO A 441 3.33 -22.09 -13.66
N ASN A 442 3.87 -22.41 -14.83
CA ASN A 442 3.15 -23.08 -15.93
C ASN A 442 2.53 -24.41 -15.49
N ARG A 443 3.12 -25.12 -14.51
CA ARG A 443 2.56 -26.38 -13.96
C ARG A 443 1.25 -26.18 -13.19
N TYR A 444 0.95 -24.95 -12.79
CA TYR A 444 -0.21 -24.61 -11.96
C TYR A 444 -1.30 -23.88 -12.76
N LEU A 445 -1.17 -23.79 -14.09
CA LEU A 445 -2.16 -23.15 -14.95
C LEU A 445 -3.54 -23.83 -14.83
N MET A 446 -3.59 -25.15 -15.03
CA MET A 446 -4.84 -25.92 -14.91
C MET A 446 -5.46 -25.84 -13.51
N PRO A 447 -4.73 -26.09 -12.41
CA PRO A 447 -5.27 -25.88 -11.05
C PRO A 447 -5.83 -24.47 -10.81
N SER A 448 -5.19 -23.43 -11.38
CA SER A 448 -5.65 -22.04 -11.25
C SER A 448 -6.96 -21.82 -11.98
N LEU A 449 -7.07 -22.32 -13.22
CA LEU A 449 -8.31 -22.25 -14.00
C LEU A 449 -9.44 -23.01 -13.31
N SER A 450 -9.18 -24.21 -12.77
CA SER A 450 -10.16 -24.96 -11.99
C SER A 450 -10.62 -24.22 -10.74
N PHE A 451 -9.69 -23.57 -10.02
CA PHE A 451 -10.03 -22.78 -8.83
C PHE A 451 -10.87 -21.55 -9.17
N ILE A 452 -10.50 -20.82 -10.24
CA ILE A 452 -11.26 -19.66 -10.72
C ILE A 452 -12.66 -20.09 -11.19
N LEU A 453 -12.76 -21.20 -11.93
CA LEU A 453 -14.03 -21.74 -12.40
C LEU A 453 -14.92 -22.19 -11.24
N ALA A 454 -14.35 -22.87 -10.23
CA ALA A 454 -15.09 -23.26 -9.03
C ALA A 454 -15.62 -22.02 -8.28
N GLY A 455 -14.80 -20.97 -8.15
CA GLY A 455 -15.21 -19.70 -7.56
C GLY A 455 -16.34 -19.00 -8.34
N LEU A 456 -16.26 -19.02 -9.66
CA LEU A 456 -17.31 -18.55 -10.58
C LEU A 456 -18.62 -19.31 -10.38
N ILE A 457 -18.57 -20.64 -10.40
CA ILE A 457 -19.76 -21.51 -10.23
C ILE A 457 -20.38 -21.26 -8.86
N THR A 458 -19.56 -21.23 -7.80
CA THR A 458 -20.01 -20.97 -6.43
C THR A 458 -20.72 -19.62 -6.35
N TYR A 459 -20.15 -18.59 -6.99
CA TYR A 459 -20.78 -17.28 -7.05
C TYR A 459 -22.14 -17.30 -7.76
N VAL A 460 -22.21 -17.93 -8.94
CA VAL A 460 -23.46 -18.00 -9.73
C VAL A 460 -24.56 -18.71 -8.94
N ILE A 461 -24.24 -19.85 -8.30
CA ILE A 461 -25.18 -20.57 -7.45
C ILE A 461 -25.67 -19.67 -6.31
N LEU A 462 -24.76 -18.99 -5.62
CA LEU A 462 -25.13 -18.10 -4.51
C LEU A 462 -26.03 -16.93 -4.94
N LYS A 463 -25.84 -16.40 -6.15
CA LYS A 463 -26.68 -15.33 -6.69
C LYS A 463 -28.05 -15.81 -7.20
N LEU A 464 -28.21 -17.10 -7.46
CA LEU A 464 -29.48 -17.68 -7.87
C LEU A 464 -30.33 -18.14 -6.67
N VAL A 465 -29.68 -18.38 -5.52
CA VAL A 465 -30.33 -18.86 -4.28
C VAL A 465 -30.74 -17.70 -3.35
N VAL A 466 -30.13 -16.52 -3.50
CA VAL A 466 -30.46 -15.26 -2.79
C VAL A 466 -31.09 -14.29 -3.77
#